data_AF-A0A967WA15-F1
#
_entry.id   AF-A0A967WA15-F1
#
_cell.length_a   1.000
_cell.length_b   1.000
_cell.length_c   1.000
_cell.angle_alpha   90.00
_cell.angle_beta   90.00
_cell.angle_gamma   90.00
#
_symmetry.space_group_name_H-M   'P 1'
#
loop_
_entity.id
_entity.type
_entity.pdbx_description
1 polymer ?
#
loop_
_entity_poly.entity_id
_entity_poly.type
_entity_poly.pdbx_seq_one_letter_code
_entity_poly.pdbx_strand_id
1 'polypeptide(L)' 'TTEFEAADLQAGIPAPELFQRVGLSRSRSEARRLIQQGGAYVNDEVVRSVDDLITAEQLIDGSILLRAGKKRYHRLLAR' A
#
# COMPACT_ATOMS: atom_id res chain seq x y z
N THR A 1 -12.09 -0.62 1.19
CA THR A 1 -11.47 -1.41 2.25
C THR A 1 -11.25 -2.82 1.74
N THR A 2 -10.09 -3.41 2.01
CA THR A 2 -9.78 -4.80 1.61
C THR A 2 -9.22 -5.53 2.82
N GLU A 3 -9.61 -6.79 2.98
CA GLU A 3 -9.11 -7.66 4.04
C GLU A 3 -7.92 -8.49 3.50
N PHE A 4 -6.89 -8.64 4.32
CA PHE A 4 -5.73 -9.49 4.07
C PHE A 4 -5.46 -10.35 5.30
N GLU A 5 -4.89 -11.53 5.09
CA GLU A 5 -4.41 -12.33 6.20
C GLU A 5 -3.11 -11.74 6.75
N ALA A 6 -2.93 -11.81 8.07
CA ALA A 6 -1.67 -11.41 8.70
C ALA A 6 -0.45 -12.16 8.12
N ALA A 7 -0.64 -13.38 7.60
CA ALA A 7 0.41 -14.16 6.94
C ALA A 7 0.91 -13.50 5.64
N ASP A 8 0.02 -12.92 4.83
CA ASP A 8 0.41 -12.19 3.61
C ASP A 8 1.23 -10.94 3.95
N LEU A 9 0.87 -10.27 5.05
CA LEU A 9 1.61 -9.12 5.57
C LEU A 9 2.93 -9.52 6.24
N GLN A 10 3.05 -10.74 6.78
CA GLN A 10 4.34 -11.25 7.28
C GLN A 10 5.32 -11.55 6.15
N ALA A 11 4.82 -12.04 5.01
CA ALA A 11 5.66 -12.27 3.83
C ALA A 11 6.17 -10.95 3.21
N GLY A 12 5.45 -9.85 3.44
CA GLY A 12 5.74 -8.54 2.89
C GLY A 12 5.25 -8.41 1.45
N ILE A 13 4.41 -7.41 1.21
CA ILE A 13 3.84 -7.17 -0.12
C ILE A 13 4.48 -5.92 -0.71
N PRO A 14 5.06 -5.99 -1.93
CA PRO A 14 5.59 -4.80 -2.58
C PRO A 14 4.52 -3.71 -2.72
N ALA A 15 4.86 -2.48 -2.32
CA ALA A 15 3.95 -1.33 -2.43
C ALA A 15 3.24 -1.20 -3.80
N PRO A 16 3.93 -1.26 -4.97
CA PRO A 16 3.24 -1.11 -6.25
C PRO A 16 2.26 -2.25 -6.57
N GLU A 17 2.53 -3.45 -6.07
CA GLU A 17 1.61 -4.58 -6.17
C GLU A 17 0.39 -4.38 -5.29
N LEU A 18 0.60 -3.97 -4.04
CA LEU A 18 -0.48 -3.73 -3.10
C LEU A 18 -1.44 -2.65 -3.64
N PHE A 19 -0.90 -1.53 -4.12
CA PHE A 19 -1.69 -0.43 -4.68
C PHE A 19 -2.50 -0.85 -5.91
N GLN A 20 -1.96 -1.74 -6.75
CA GLN A 20 -2.72 -2.29 -7.87
C GLN A 20 -3.78 -3.29 -7.40
N ARG A 21 -3.46 -4.17 -6.46
CA ARG A 21 -4.36 -5.20 -5.92
C ARG A 21 -5.56 -4.60 -5.19
N VAL A 22 -5.37 -3.46 -4.53
CA VAL A 22 -6.46 -2.73 -3.87
C VAL A 22 -7.21 -1.74 -4.78
N GLY A 23 -6.84 -1.66 -6.07
CA GLY A 23 -7.51 -0.79 -7.03
C GLY A 23 -7.18 0.70 -6.91
N LEU A 24 -6.14 1.08 -6.16
CA LEU A 24 -5.62 2.45 -6.13
C LEU A 24 -4.90 2.84 -7.42
N SER A 25 -4.48 1.84 -8.19
CA SER A 25 -3.80 1.96 -9.48
C SER A 25 -4.39 0.96 -10.48
N ARG A 26 -4.45 1.32 -11.77
CA ARG A 26 -4.92 0.40 -12.82
C ARG A 26 -3.88 -0.66 -13.19
N SER A 27 -2.60 -0.42 -12.89
CA SER A 27 -1.51 -1.35 -13.21
C SER A 27 -0.33 -1.25 -12.24
N ARG A 28 0.52 -2.28 -12.17
CA ARG A 28 1.76 -2.22 -11.38
C ARG A 28 2.67 -1.08 -11.86
N SER A 29 2.75 -0.84 -13.17
CA SER A 29 3.58 0.24 -13.75
C SER A 29 3.06 1.65 -13.38
N GLU A 30 1.75 1.86 -13.35
CA GLU A 30 1.16 3.12 -12.88
C GLU A 30 1.45 3.32 -11.37
N ALA A 31 1.34 2.27 -10.56
CA ALA A 31 1.65 2.34 -9.14
C ALA A 31 3.13 2.66 -8.89
N ARG A 32 4.05 2.04 -9.65
CA ARG A 32 5.49 2.35 -9.60
C ARG A 32 5.77 3.80 -9.93
N ARG A 33 5.17 4.34 -10.99
CA ARG A 33 5.31 5.74 -11.37
C ARG A 33 4.78 6.67 -10.27
N LEU A 34 3.65 6.33 -9.67
CA LEU A 34 3.07 7.08 -8.55
C LEU A 34 4.03 7.12 -7.35
N ILE A 35 4.66 5.99 -7.00
CA ILE A 35 5.66 5.91 -5.93
C ILE A 35 6.89 6.76 -6.27
N GLN A 36 7.46 6.61 -7.47
CA GLN A 36 8.63 7.38 -7.92
C GLN A 36 8.37 8.89 -7.94
N GLN A 37 7.12 9.30 -8.17
CA GLN A 37 6.71 10.70 -8.14
C GLN A 37 6.36 11.23 -6.74
N GLY A 38 6.49 10.42 -5.67
CA GLY A 38 6.14 10.80 -4.30
C GLY A 38 4.63 10.90 -4.07
N GLY A 39 3.84 10.24 -4.91
CA GLY A 39 2.38 10.22 -4.85
C GLY A 39 1.80 9.03 -4.08
N ALA A 40 2.62 8.11 -3.58
CA ALA A 40 2.18 6.94 -2.81
C ALA A 40 2.45 7.14 -1.32
N TYR A 41 1.46 6.82 -0.50
CA TYR A 41 1.54 6.97 0.95
C TYR A 41 1.00 5.73 1.67
N VAL A 42 1.64 5.40 2.79
CA VAL A 42 1.27 4.33 3.72
C VAL A 42 1.28 4.95 5.11
N ASN A 43 0.14 4.93 5.81
CA ASN A 43 -0.04 5.56 7.12
C ASN A 43 0.47 7.00 7.18
N ASP A 44 0.11 7.79 6.16
CA ASP A 44 0.56 9.17 5.96
C ASP A 44 2.07 9.38 5.70
N GLU A 45 2.86 8.31 5.65
CA GLU A 45 4.26 8.37 5.21
C GLU A 45 4.41 8.14 3.71
N VAL A 46 5.32 8.86 3.06
CA VAL A 46 5.60 8.69 1.62
C VAL A 46 6.38 7.40 1.40
N VAL A 47 5.89 6.54 0.51
CA VAL A 47 6.65 5.39 0.02
C VAL A 47 7.81 5.88 -0.84
N ARG A 48 9.04 5.50 -0.49
CA ARG A 48 10.26 6.04 -1.12
C ARG A 48 10.76 5.15 -2.23
N SER A 49 10.57 3.84 -2.11
CA SER A 49 10.99 2.87 -3.11
C SER A 49 9.84 2.02 -3.62
N VAL A 50 9.92 1.63 -4.89
CA VAL A 50 9.01 0.62 -5.46
C VAL A 50 9.27 -0.78 -4.92
N ASP A 51 10.44 -0.98 -4.30
CA ASP A 51 10.85 -2.21 -3.64
C ASP A 51 10.48 -2.22 -2.15
N ASP A 52 9.87 -1.14 -1.64
CA ASP A 52 9.39 -1.09 -0.25
C ASP A 52 8.32 -2.16 -0.05
N LEU A 53 8.54 -3.00 0.95
CA LEU A 53 7.61 -4.05 1.35
C LEU A 53 6.69 -3.52 2.45
N ILE A 54 5.40 -3.65 2.22
CA ILE A 54 4.37 -3.39 3.23
C ILE A 54 4.19 -4.68 4.02
N THR A 55 4.57 -4.63 5.28
CA THR A 55 4.55 -5.72 6.23
C THR A 55 3.57 -5.45 7.37
N ALA A 56 3.42 -6.42 8.26
CA ALA A 56 2.64 -6.26 9.49
C ALA A 56 3.19 -5.17 10.44
N GLU A 57 4.42 -4.68 10.22
CA GLU A 57 5.00 -3.60 11.03
C GLU A 57 4.31 -2.25 10.79
N GLN A 58 3.70 -2.06 9.61
CA GLN A 58 2.91 -0.87 9.33
C GLN A 58 1.46 -1.01 9.81
N LEU A 59 1.09 -2.09 10.49
CA LEU A 59 -0.27 -2.26 10.99
C LEU A 59 -0.52 -1.31 12.19
N ILE A 60 -1.46 -0.38 12.04
CA ILE A 60 -1.89 0.54 13.11
C ILE A 60 -3.35 0.22 13.43
N ASP A 61 -3.62 -0.16 14.69
CA ASP A 61 -4.96 -0.54 15.16
C ASP A 61 -5.66 -1.59 14.29
N GLY A 62 -4.90 -2.58 13.78
CA GLY A 62 -5.44 -3.64 12.91
C GLY A 62 -5.62 -3.25 11.44
N SER A 63 -5.16 -2.06 11.04
CA SER A 63 -5.36 -1.54 9.69
C SER A 63 -4.14 -0.83 9.11
N ILE A 64 -4.07 -0.74 7.78
CA ILE A 64 -3.07 0.06 7.06
C ILE A 64 -3.83 1.06 6.18
N LEU A 65 -3.48 2.33 6.26
CA LEU A 65 -4.05 3.36 5.41
C LEU A 65 -3.16 3.58 4.18
N LEU A 66 -3.60 3.13 3.02
CA LEU A 66 -2.96 3.44 1.75
C LEU A 66 -3.57 4.69 1.15
N ARG A 67 -2.73 5.52 0.53
CA ARG A 67 -3.19 6.69 -0.20
C ARG A 67 -2.41 6.87 -1.49
N ALA A 68 -3.14 7.10 -2.57
CA ALA A 68 -2.60 7.37 -3.90
C ALA A 68 -2.98 8.79 -4.36
N GLY A 69 -2.01 9.69 -4.30
CA GLY A 69 -2.17 11.12 -4.59
C GLY A 69 -2.96 11.83 -3.49
N LYS A 70 -3.73 12.86 -3.88
CA LYS A 70 -4.39 13.75 -2.91
C LYS A 70 -5.75 13.24 -2.40
N LYS A 71 -6.43 12.40 -3.18
CA LYS A 71 -7.86 12.05 -2.96
C LYS A 71 -8.19 10.56 -2.92
N ARG A 72 -7.30 9.67 -3.35
CA ARG A 72 -7.59 8.23 -3.36
C ARG A 72 -7.03 7.60 -2.09
N TYR A 73 -7.90 7.09 -1.24
CA TYR A 73 -7.56 6.42 0.00
C TYR A 73 -8.13 5.01 -0.04
N HIS A 74 -7.40 4.07 0.54
CA HIS A 74 -7.88 2.72 0.72
C HIS A 74 -7.37 2.16 2.04
N ARG A 75 -8.29 1.64 2.84
CA ARG A 75 -7.94 0.99 4.11
C ARG A 75 -7.76 -0.51 3.89
N LEU A 76 -6.61 -1.03 4.27
CA LEU A 76 -6.38 -2.46 4.47
C LEU A 76 -6.76 -2.83 5.91
N LEU A 77 -7.44 -3.95 6.08
CA LEU A 77 -7.68 -4.57 7.38
C LEU A 77 -6.91 -5.88 7.41
N ALA A 78 -6.12 -6.12 8.47
CA ALA A 78 -5.53 -7.42 8.71
C ALA A 78 -6.44 -8.22 9.64
N ARG A 79 -6.75 -9.45 9.25
CA ARG A 79 -7.51 -10.40 10.06
C ARG A 79 -6.66 -11.60 10.43
#